data_AF-A0A2H1EG58-F1
#
_entry.id   AF-A0A2H1EG58-F1
#
_cell.length_a   1.000
_cell.length_b   1.000
_cell.length_c   1.000
_cell.angle_alpha   90.00
_cell.angle_beta   90.00
_cell.angle_gamma   90.00
#
_symmetry.space_group_name_H-M   'P 1'
#
loop_
_entity.id
_entity.type
_entity.pdbx_description
1 polymer ?
#
loop_
_entity_poly.entity_id
_entity_poly.type
_entity_poly.pdbx_seq_one_letter_code
_entity_poly.pdbx_strand_id
1 'polypeptide(L)'
;MDLWIKEIIEQITLGIALKESTLDSSNRLALIVIDNAVEFGLKFYAKTNSLLQKKELSSNDALYKILGILEGNRKVPSDLSQRIKQFHDTRNNLYHGADITTVLDKVINEYVKDAKELFRILFNIQMTESEWQKSVHNVRKELAKTNVSLKEPVSFDPVEIEGKHLVRITTPAEPKNTEQIMLVIFGYQVTRARTPLDDELRQSLMLSGFSIPENVLAARLSELRGNGHIERGELRLKGKGESKLRKKFLV
;
A
#
# COMPACT_ATOMS: atom_id res chain seq x y z
N MET A 1 15.40 -4.73 -10.27
CA MET A 1 14.12 -5.38 -10.63
C MET A 1 13.97 -5.26 -12.14
N ASP A 2 13.67 -6.36 -12.83
CA ASP A 2 13.43 -6.34 -14.28
C ASP A 2 12.32 -5.33 -14.61
N LEU A 3 12.47 -4.57 -15.71
CA LEU A 3 11.52 -3.56 -16.15
C LEU A 3 10.11 -4.15 -16.31
N TRP A 4 10.01 -5.38 -16.80
CA TRP A 4 8.73 -6.07 -16.99
C TRP A 4 8.08 -6.46 -15.67
N ILE A 5 8.88 -6.85 -14.67
CA ILE A 5 8.37 -7.14 -13.32
C ILE A 5 7.84 -5.86 -12.67
N LYS A 6 8.55 -4.73 -12.87
CA LYS A 6 8.08 -3.42 -12.40
C LYS A 6 6.74 -3.06 -13.03
N GLU A 7 6.57 -3.25 -14.34
CA GLU A 7 5.32 -2.98 -15.06
C GLU A 7 4.17 -3.86 -14.56
N ILE A 8 4.42 -5.15 -14.31
CA ILE A 8 3.42 -6.06 -13.72
C ILE A 8 2.96 -5.55 -12.35
N ILE A 9 3.91 -5.20 -11.47
CA ILE A 9 3.59 -4.64 -10.14
C ILE A 9 2.78 -3.35 -10.29
N GLU A 10 3.20 -2.47 -11.18
CA GLU A 10 2.53 -1.19 -11.43
C GLU A 10 1.08 -1.39 -11.86
N GLN A 11 0.80 -2.30 -12.79
CA GLN A 11 -0.57 -2.62 -13.22
C GLN A 11 -1.42 -3.22 -12.09
N ILE A 12 -0.88 -4.14 -11.28
CA ILE A 12 -1.60 -4.66 -10.11
C ILE A 12 -1.94 -3.53 -9.13
N THR A 13 -0.98 -2.63 -8.86
CA THR A 13 -1.22 -1.49 -7.97
C THR A 13 -2.19 -0.45 -8.53
N LEU A 14 -2.21 -0.27 -9.86
CA LEU A 14 -3.21 0.51 -10.56
C LEU A 14 -4.60 -0.10 -10.38
N GLY A 15 -4.74 -1.42 -10.50
CA GLY A 15 -5.99 -2.13 -10.22
C GLY A 15 -6.50 -1.88 -8.79
N ILE A 16 -5.62 -1.96 -7.80
CA ILE A 16 -5.96 -1.65 -6.40
C ILE A 16 -6.40 -0.19 -6.25
N ALA A 17 -5.68 0.75 -6.85
CA ALA A 17 -6.04 2.17 -6.81
C ALA A 17 -7.40 2.45 -7.45
N LEU A 18 -7.71 1.79 -8.57
CA LEU A 18 -9.02 1.90 -9.24
C LEU A 18 -10.13 1.39 -8.34
N LYS A 19 -9.98 0.23 -7.69
CA LYS A 19 -10.96 -0.34 -6.75
C LYS A 19 -11.32 0.58 -5.56
N GLU A 20 -10.46 1.53 -5.21
CA GLU A 20 -10.73 2.51 -4.15
C GLU A 20 -11.38 3.81 -4.67
N SER A 21 -11.64 3.90 -5.97
CA SER A 21 -12.34 5.01 -6.60
C SER A 21 -13.84 4.96 -6.31
N THR A 22 -14.49 6.12 -6.33
CA THR A 22 -15.95 6.26 -6.20
C THR A 22 -16.69 6.10 -7.54
N LEU A 23 -15.99 5.75 -8.62
CA LEU A 23 -16.61 5.53 -9.94
C LEU A 23 -17.36 4.19 -9.96
N ASP A 24 -18.57 4.18 -10.52
CA ASP A 24 -19.39 2.95 -10.64
C ASP A 24 -18.71 1.84 -11.47
N SER A 25 -17.88 2.24 -12.45
CA SER A 25 -17.15 1.32 -13.32
C SER A 25 -15.78 0.91 -12.77
N SER A 26 -15.37 1.42 -11.61
CA SER A 26 -14.03 1.28 -11.04
C SER A 26 -13.59 -0.17 -10.89
N ASN A 27 -14.44 -1.02 -10.31
CA ASN A 27 -14.12 -2.44 -10.10
C ASN A 27 -14.01 -3.21 -11.41
N ARG A 28 -14.83 -2.88 -12.42
CA ARG A 28 -14.71 -3.47 -13.75
C ARG A 28 -13.36 -3.12 -14.36
N LEU A 29 -12.96 -1.84 -14.29
CA LEU A 29 -11.64 -1.40 -14.77
C LEU A 29 -10.50 -2.05 -13.97
N ALA A 30 -10.64 -2.15 -12.66
CA ALA A 30 -9.66 -2.81 -11.79
C ALA A 30 -9.45 -4.28 -12.21
N LEU A 31 -10.54 -5.02 -12.39
CA LEU A 31 -10.51 -6.42 -12.84
C LEU A 31 -9.77 -6.58 -14.17
N ILE A 32 -10.07 -5.71 -15.14
CA ILE A 32 -9.44 -5.72 -16.47
C ILE A 32 -7.94 -5.47 -16.37
N VAL A 33 -7.54 -4.44 -15.61
CA VAL A 33 -6.12 -4.09 -15.44
C VAL A 33 -5.36 -5.22 -14.75
N ILE A 34 -5.93 -5.81 -13.70
CA ILE A 34 -5.31 -6.95 -12.99
C ILE A 34 -5.18 -8.16 -13.90
N ASP A 35 -6.23 -8.49 -14.65
CA ASP A 35 -6.22 -9.63 -15.57
C ASP A 35 -5.18 -9.47 -16.67
N ASN A 36 -5.07 -8.26 -17.25
CA ASN A 36 -4.04 -7.95 -18.24
C ASN A 36 -2.63 -8.11 -17.66
N ALA A 37 -2.40 -7.68 -16.41
CA ALA A 37 -1.11 -7.86 -15.73
C ALA A 37 -0.78 -9.35 -15.54
N VAL A 38 -1.77 -10.16 -15.13
CA VAL A 38 -1.65 -11.62 -14.99
C VAL A 38 -1.35 -12.29 -16.32
N GLU A 39 -2.12 -11.99 -17.37
CA GLU A 39 -1.93 -12.55 -18.70
C GLU A 39 -0.54 -12.19 -19.26
N PHE A 40 -0.16 -10.92 -19.13
CA PHE A 40 1.15 -10.44 -19.55
C PHE A 40 2.29 -11.14 -18.78
N GLY A 41 2.19 -11.20 -17.45
CA GLY A 41 3.18 -11.86 -16.61
C GLY A 41 3.33 -13.35 -16.89
N LEU A 42 2.22 -14.06 -17.14
CA LEU A 42 2.25 -15.46 -17.57
C LEU A 42 2.94 -15.62 -18.92
N LYS A 43 2.60 -14.79 -19.92
CA LYS A 43 3.24 -14.82 -21.25
C LYS A 43 4.73 -14.50 -21.16
N PHE A 44 5.10 -13.52 -20.35
CA PHE A 44 6.50 -13.16 -20.11
C PHE A 44 7.28 -14.32 -19.46
N TYR A 45 6.72 -14.94 -18.43
CA TYR A 45 7.32 -16.11 -17.78
C TYR A 45 7.48 -17.27 -18.78
N ALA A 46 6.42 -17.58 -19.52
CA ALA A 46 6.40 -18.66 -20.51
C ALA A 46 7.43 -18.44 -21.62
N LYS A 47 7.56 -17.20 -22.11
CA LYS A 47 8.58 -16.82 -23.09
C LYS A 47 9.99 -17.02 -22.54
N THR A 48 10.25 -16.51 -21.34
CA THR A 48 11.59 -16.56 -20.70
C THR A 48 12.03 -17.97 -20.37
N ASN A 49 11.07 -18.85 -20.05
CA ASN A 49 11.32 -20.26 -19.72
C ASN A 49 11.05 -21.20 -20.91
N SER A 50 10.87 -20.68 -22.12
CA SER A 50 10.61 -21.47 -23.34
C SER A 50 9.46 -22.48 -23.19
N LEU A 51 8.42 -22.15 -22.44
CA LEU A 51 7.27 -23.04 -22.20
C LEU A 51 6.36 -23.17 -23.42
N LEU A 52 6.30 -22.13 -24.26
CA LEU A 52 5.45 -22.06 -25.45
C LEU A 52 6.19 -21.35 -26.59
N GLN A 53 5.83 -21.68 -27.83
CA GLN A 53 6.32 -20.97 -29.00
C GLN A 53 5.66 -19.59 -29.14
N LYS A 54 6.33 -18.68 -29.86
CA LYS A 54 5.83 -17.30 -30.08
C LYS A 54 4.40 -17.25 -30.62
N LYS A 55 4.04 -18.15 -31.55
CA LYS A 55 2.69 -18.23 -32.13
C LYS A 55 1.63 -18.64 -31.09
N GLU A 56 1.98 -19.48 -30.13
CA GLU A 56 1.07 -19.94 -29.08
C GLU A 56 0.86 -18.85 -28.02
N LEU A 57 1.90 -18.07 -27.70
CA LEU A 57 1.81 -16.92 -26.80
C LEU A 57 0.87 -15.82 -27.30
N SER A 58 0.68 -15.71 -28.62
CA SER A 58 -0.27 -14.76 -29.23
C SER A 58 -1.71 -15.27 -29.30
N SER A 59 -1.98 -16.52 -28.93
CA SER A 59 -3.35 -17.07 -28.97
C SER A 59 -4.19 -16.59 -27.79
N ASN A 60 -5.51 -16.51 -27.96
CA ASN A 60 -6.45 -16.18 -26.89
C ASN A 60 -6.40 -17.22 -25.76
N ASP A 61 -6.07 -18.47 -26.07
CA ASP A 61 -5.98 -19.56 -25.09
C ASP A 61 -4.61 -19.64 -24.39
N ALA A 62 -3.69 -18.70 -24.66
CA ALA A 62 -2.34 -18.74 -24.13
C ALA A 62 -2.33 -18.84 -22.61
N LEU A 63 -3.18 -18.09 -21.91
CA LEU A 63 -3.27 -18.11 -20.44
C LEU A 63 -3.59 -19.53 -19.93
N TYR A 64 -4.59 -20.19 -20.49
CA TYR A 64 -4.98 -21.55 -20.06
C TYR A 64 -3.88 -22.57 -20.34
N LYS A 65 -3.23 -22.48 -21.50
CA LYS A 65 -2.12 -23.37 -21.87
C LYS A 65 -0.94 -23.21 -20.91
N ILE A 66 -0.54 -21.97 -20.62
CA ILE A 66 0.57 -21.68 -19.69
C ILE A 66 0.24 -22.22 -18.30
N LEU A 67 -0.94 -21.92 -17.77
CA LEU A 67 -1.35 -22.42 -16.45
C LEU A 67 -1.42 -23.95 -16.42
N GLY A 68 -1.92 -24.60 -17.47
CA GLY A 68 -1.93 -26.07 -17.58
C GLY A 68 -0.53 -26.68 -17.53
N ILE A 69 0.46 -26.07 -18.21
CA ILE A 69 1.86 -26.51 -18.16
C ILE A 69 2.45 -26.31 -16.75
N LEU A 70 2.23 -25.13 -16.15
CA LEU A 70 2.74 -24.80 -14.82
C LEU A 70 2.16 -25.71 -13.73
N GLU A 71 0.88 -26.05 -13.85
CA GLU A 71 0.16 -26.99 -12.99
C GLU A 71 0.69 -28.42 -13.17
N GLY A 72 0.83 -28.90 -14.41
CA GLY A 72 1.40 -30.21 -14.71
C GLY A 72 2.82 -30.39 -14.19
N ASN A 73 3.62 -29.31 -14.22
CA ASN A 73 4.97 -29.27 -13.67
C ASN A 73 5.01 -29.01 -12.17
N ARG A 74 3.86 -28.94 -11.49
CA ARG A 74 3.71 -28.64 -10.05
C ARG A 74 4.38 -27.32 -9.61
N LYS A 75 4.58 -26.39 -10.54
CA LYS A 75 5.12 -25.06 -10.25
C LYS A 75 4.05 -24.18 -9.59
N VAL A 76 2.80 -24.29 -10.08
CA VAL A 76 1.64 -23.55 -9.56
C VAL A 76 0.61 -24.56 -9.03
N PRO A 77 0.06 -24.36 -7.81
CA PRO A 77 -1.02 -25.18 -7.29
C PRO A 77 -2.27 -25.21 -8.18
N SER A 78 -2.93 -26.36 -8.26
CA SER A 78 -4.11 -26.56 -9.11
C SER A 78 -5.27 -25.63 -8.73
N ASP A 79 -5.48 -25.40 -7.43
CA ASP A 79 -6.53 -24.52 -6.91
C ASP A 79 -6.28 -23.04 -7.31
N LEU A 80 -5.03 -22.58 -7.25
CA LEU A 80 -4.64 -21.24 -7.71
C LEU A 80 -4.82 -21.12 -9.22
N SER A 81 -4.34 -22.11 -9.99
CA SER A 81 -4.52 -22.19 -11.45
C SER A 81 -6.00 -22.06 -11.84
N GLN A 82 -6.88 -22.80 -11.15
CA GLN A 82 -8.32 -22.77 -11.39
C GLN A 82 -8.94 -21.40 -11.07
N ARG A 83 -8.59 -20.77 -9.95
CA ARG A 83 -9.12 -19.44 -9.59
C ARG A 83 -8.67 -18.36 -10.56
N ILE A 84 -7.41 -18.36 -11.01
CA ILE A 84 -6.94 -17.41 -12.03
C ILE A 84 -7.75 -17.56 -13.33
N LYS A 85 -8.00 -18.79 -13.79
CA LYS A 85 -8.85 -19.05 -14.97
C LYS A 85 -10.27 -18.50 -14.78
N GLN A 86 -10.87 -18.71 -13.61
CA GLN A 86 -12.21 -18.20 -13.29
C GLN A 86 -12.29 -16.67 -13.33
N PHE A 87 -11.27 -15.97 -12.83
CA PHE A 87 -11.22 -14.51 -12.94
C PHE A 87 -11.08 -14.04 -14.39
N HIS A 88 -10.25 -14.73 -15.18
CA HIS A 88 -10.10 -14.45 -16.61
C HIS A 88 -11.42 -14.68 -17.38
N ASP A 89 -12.13 -15.76 -17.10
CA ASP A 89 -13.47 -16.04 -17.64
C ASP A 89 -14.46 -14.93 -17.26
N THR A 90 -14.44 -14.51 -15.99
CA THR A 90 -15.29 -13.41 -15.50
C THR A 90 -15.01 -12.12 -16.27
N ARG A 91 -13.73 -11.78 -16.50
CA ARG A 91 -13.34 -10.63 -17.32
C ARG A 91 -13.84 -10.78 -18.76
N ASN A 92 -13.69 -11.94 -19.38
CA ASN A 92 -14.15 -12.17 -20.75
C ASN A 92 -15.67 -12.04 -20.88
N ASN A 93 -16.42 -12.55 -19.89
CA ASN A 93 -17.87 -12.39 -19.83
C ASN A 93 -18.30 -10.93 -19.69
N LEU A 94 -17.54 -10.09 -18.98
CA LEU A 94 -17.79 -8.64 -18.89
C LEU A 94 -17.55 -7.89 -20.20
N TYR A 95 -16.80 -8.46 -21.14
CA TYR A 95 -16.55 -7.86 -22.46
C TYR A 95 -17.50 -8.37 -23.54
N HIS A 96 -17.94 -9.62 -23.44
CA HIS A 96 -18.71 -10.29 -24.50
C HIS A 96 -20.16 -10.62 -24.12
N GLY A 97 -20.52 -10.48 -22.84
CA GLY A 97 -21.89 -10.65 -22.35
C GLY A 97 -22.76 -9.39 -22.57
N ALA A 98 -24.07 -9.60 -22.72
CA ALA A 98 -25.06 -8.54 -22.88
C ALA A 98 -25.41 -7.82 -21.56
N ASP A 99 -25.01 -8.37 -20.41
CA ASP A 99 -25.40 -7.86 -19.10
C ASP A 99 -24.30 -6.97 -18.49
N ILE A 100 -24.68 -5.75 -18.12
CA ILE A 100 -23.87 -4.86 -17.27
C ILE A 100 -23.82 -5.50 -15.88
N THR A 101 -22.80 -6.33 -15.63
CA THR A 101 -22.63 -6.99 -14.34
C THR A 101 -21.74 -6.15 -13.43
N THR A 102 -22.27 -5.82 -12.25
CA THR A 102 -21.53 -5.13 -11.20
C THR A 102 -20.47 -6.06 -10.61
N VAL A 103 -19.21 -5.63 -10.60
CA VAL A 103 -18.11 -6.37 -9.96
C VAL A 103 -17.95 -5.87 -8.53
N LEU A 104 -17.99 -6.80 -7.57
CA LEU A 104 -17.85 -6.48 -6.14
C LEU A 104 -16.38 -6.33 -5.73
N ASP A 105 -16.09 -5.47 -4.75
CA ASP A 105 -14.75 -5.27 -4.17
C ASP A 105 -14.09 -6.58 -3.74
N LYS A 106 -14.88 -7.51 -3.20
CA LYS A 106 -14.40 -8.82 -2.75
C LYS A 106 -13.75 -9.60 -3.89
N VAL A 107 -14.33 -9.57 -5.09
CA VAL A 107 -13.80 -10.25 -6.29
C VAL A 107 -12.43 -9.67 -6.65
N ILE A 108 -12.29 -8.35 -6.58
CA ILE A 108 -11.02 -7.67 -6.85
C ILE A 108 -9.96 -8.03 -5.79
N ASN A 109 -10.33 -8.00 -4.51
CA ASN A 109 -9.41 -8.33 -3.42
C ASN A 109 -8.91 -9.78 -3.51
N GLU A 110 -9.80 -10.71 -3.85
CA GLU A 110 -9.44 -12.12 -4.05
C GLU A 110 -8.51 -12.28 -5.26
N TYR A 111 -8.78 -11.62 -6.39
CA TYR A 111 -7.91 -11.72 -7.55
C TYR A 111 -6.55 -11.06 -7.32
N VAL A 112 -6.49 -9.91 -6.64
CA VAL A 112 -5.21 -9.28 -6.25
C VAL A 112 -4.39 -10.23 -5.38
N LYS A 113 -5.02 -10.91 -4.41
CA LYS A 113 -4.36 -11.89 -3.56
C LYS A 113 -3.78 -13.04 -4.38
N ASP A 114 -4.57 -13.62 -5.28
CA ASP A 114 -4.13 -14.72 -6.14
C ASP A 114 -3.05 -14.28 -7.15
N ALA A 115 -3.13 -13.07 -7.69
CA ALA A 115 -2.11 -12.50 -8.58
C ALA A 115 -0.77 -12.26 -7.85
N LYS A 116 -0.82 -11.70 -6.63
CA LYS A 116 0.36 -11.54 -5.76
C LYS A 116 1.03 -12.89 -5.50
N GLU A 117 0.23 -13.91 -5.16
CA GLU A 117 0.72 -15.27 -4.91
C GLU A 117 1.32 -15.91 -6.17
N LEU A 118 0.65 -15.79 -7.32
CA LEU A 118 1.15 -16.27 -8.59
C LEU A 118 2.52 -15.66 -8.93
N PHE A 119 2.68 -14.35 -8.78
CA PHE A 119 3.96 -13.70 -9.09
C PHE A 119 5.05 -13.92 -8.04
N ARG A 120 4.68 -14.17 -6.79
CA ARG A 120 5.62 -14.70 -5.79
C ARG A 120 6.19 -16.04 -6.25
N ILE A 121 5.36 -16.95 -6.75
CA ILE A 121 5.78 -18.28 -7.24
C ILE A 121 6.65 -18.19 -8.51
N LEU A 122 6.25 -17.34 -9.47
CA LEU A 122 6.89 -17.27 -10.78
C LEU A 122 8.16 -16.42 -10.78
N PHE A 123 8.16 -15.30 -10.06
CA PHE A 123 9.23 -14.29 -10.15
C PHE A 123 9.93 -14.03 -8.81
N ASN A 124 9.55 -14.74 -7.73
CA ASN A 124 10.06 -14.53 -6.38
C ASN A 124 9.86 -13.08 -5.88
N ILE A 125 8.73 -12.46 -6.22
CA ILE A 125 8.36 -11.14 -5.70
C ILE A 125 7.93 -11.28 -4.24
N GLN A 126 8.76 -10.81 -3.32
CA GLN A 126 8.53 -10.86 -1.87
C GLN A 126 8.29 -9.46 -1.30
N MET A 127 7.23 -8.80 -1.77
CA MET A 127 6.83 -7.50 -1.23
C MET A 127 5.88 -7.68 -0.05
N THR A 128 6.18 -6.97 1.04
CA THR A 128 5.31 -6.83 2.21
C THR A 128 4.06 -6.01 1.86
N GLU A 129 3.01 -6.12 2.68
CA GLU A 129 1.79 -5.34 2.44
C GLU A 129 2.07 -3.83 2.51
N SER A 130 2.98 -3.37 3.38
CA SER A 130 3.39 -1.95 3.44
C SER A 130 4.05 -1.48 2.13
N GLU A 131 4.88 -2.31 1.52
CA GLU A 131 5.51 -1.99 0.23
C GLU A 131 4.48 -1.97 -0.92
N TRP A 132 3.50 -2.87 -0.90
CA TRP A 132 2.36 -2.81 -1.83
C TRP A 132 1.59 -1.51 -1.67
N GLN A 133 1.24 -1.13 -0.43
CA GLN A 133 0.51 0.11 -0.16
C GLN A 133 1.32 1.35 -0.56
N LYS A 134 2.64 1.34 -0.35
CA LYS A 134 3.54 2.40 -0.83
C LYS A 134 3.51 2.52 -2.36
N SER A 135 3.54 1.40 -3.08
CA SER A 135 3.44 1.40 -4.54
C SER A 135 2.08 1.88 -5.04
N VAL A 136 0.98 1.47 -4.39
CA VAL A 136 -0.38 1.98 -4.67
C VAL A 136 -0.45 3.50 -4.46
N HIS A 137 0.12 4.00 -3.37
CA HIS A 137 0.21 5.44 -3.11
C HIS A 137 0.98 6.18 -4.21
N ASN A 138 2.12 5.63 -4.64
CA ASN A 138 2.89 6.22 -5.73
C ASN A 138 2.09 6.26 -7.04
N VAL A 139 1.40 5.17 -7.41
CA VAL A 139 0.55 5.16 -8.62
C VAL A 139 -0.55 6.22 -8.54
N ARG A 140 -1.20 6.39 -7.39
CA ARG A 140 -2.19 7.47 -7.20
C ARG A 140 -1.58 8.84 -7.43
N LYS A 141 -0.36 9.05 -6.92
CA LYS A 141 0.35 10.32 -7.04
C LYS A 141 0.59 10.66 -8.52
N GLU A 142 1.06 9.67 -9.28
CA GLU A 142 1.34 9.83 -10.71
C GLU A 142 0.05 10.02 -11.54
N LEU A 143 -1.01 9.26 -11.23
CA LEU A 143 -2.31 9.37 -11.91
C LEU A 143 -2.98 10.72 -11.70
N ALA A 144 -2.81 11.33 -10.54
CA ALA A 144 -3.50 12.56 -10.19
C ALA A 144 -3.14 13.73 -11.12
N LYS A 145 -2.03 13.67 -11.90
CA LYS A 145 -1.51 14.69 -12.85
C LYS A 145 -1.53 16.16 -12.36
N THR A 146 -1.74 16.32 -11.06
CA THR A 146 -1.89 17.56 -10.31
C THR A 146 -1.10 17.31 -9.04
N ASN A 147 -0.41 18.31 -8.51
CA ASN A 147 0.30 18.23 -7.23
C ASN A 147 -0.69 18.04 -6.06
N VAL A 148 -1.44 16.94 -6.05
CA VAL A 148 -2.19 16.48 -4.90
C VAL A 148 -1.11 15.98 -3.95
N SER A 149 -0.83 16.73 -2.89
CA SER A 149 0.00 16.21 -1.80
C SER A 149 -0.77 15.06 -1.16
N LEU A 150 -0.58 13.85 -1.67
CA LEU A 150 -1.10 12.67 -1.02
C LEU A 150 -0.47 12.62 0.37
N LYS A 151 -1.33 12.52 1.37
CA LYS A 151 -0.90 12.52 2.75
C LYS A 151 -0.31 11.16 3.09
N GLU A 152 0.83 11.17 3.78
CA GLU A 152 1.53 9.94 4.17
C GLU A 152 0.78 9.26 5.33
N PRO A 153 0.45 7.96 5.25
CA PRO A 153 -0.27 7.27 6.32
C PRO A 153 0.57 7.19 7.60
N VAL A 154 -0.09 7.34 8.75
CA VAL A 154 0.53 7.19 10.07
C VAL A 154 -0.38 6.31 10.93
N SER A 155 0.18 5.27 11.53
CA SER A 155 -0.50 4.50 12.59
C SER A 155 -0.02 4.92 13.97
N PHE A 156 -0.93 4.85 14.94
CA PHE A 156 -0.68 5.15 16.34
C PHE A 156 -1.02 3.91 17.17
N ASP A 157 0.01 3.23 17.67
CA ASP A 157 -0.13 2.00 18.42
C ASP A 157 0.11 2.29 19.92
N PRO A 158 -0.90 2.16 20.80
CA PRO A 158 -0.71 2.31 22.23
C PRO A 158 0.14 1.13 22.76
N VAL A 159 1.21 1.44 23.50
CA VAL A 159 2.11 0.44 24.09
C VAL A 159 2.25 0.70 25.58
N GLU A 160 2.44 -0.35 26.39
CA GLU A 160 2.74 -0.23 27.81
C GLU A 160 4.08 -0.90 28.12
N ILE A 161 5.00 -0.15 28.75
CA ILE A 161 6.33 -0.61 29.11
C ILE A 161 6.61 -0.13 30.54
N GLU A 162 6.88 -1.04 31.46
CA GLU A 162 7.23 -0.71 32.87
C GLU A 162 6.19 0.22 33.54
N GLY A 163 4.90 0.01 33.26
CA GLY A 163 3.80 0.83 33.78
C GLY A 163 3.66 2.21 33.13
N LYS A 164 4.46 2.52 32.09
CA LYS A 164 4.32 3.75 31.30
C LYS A 164 3.46 3.50 30.08
N HIS A 165 2.50 4.40 29.84
CA HIS A 165 1.62 4.34 28.68
C HIS A 165 2.23 5.14 27.52
N LEU A 166 2.90 4.43 26.63
CA LEU A 166 3.60 4.97 25.46
C LEU A 166 2.74 4.91 24.20
N VAL A 167 3.18 5.61 23.16
CA VAL A 167 2.61 5.56 21.81
C VAL A 167 3.73 5.28 20.81
N ARG A 168 3.58 4.22 20.01
CA ARG A 168 4.46 3.93 18.88
C ARG A 168 3.85 4.48 17.61
N ILE A 169 4.67 5.14 16.80
CA ILE A 169 4.31 5.69 15.50
C ILE A 169 4.91 4.80 14.42
N THR A 170 4.10 4.38 13.45
CA THR A 170 4.58 3.74 12.23
C THR A 170 4.16 4.56 11.02
N THR A 171 5.13 4.95 10.18
CA THR A 171 4.87 5.69 8.94
C THR A 171 5.93 5.35 7.89
N PRO A 172 5.57 5.25 6.60
CA PRO A 172 6.55 5.06 5.53
C PRO A 172 7.31 6.34 5.19
N ALA A 173 6.89 7.49 5.75
CA ALA A 173 7.53 8.77 5.54
C ALA A 173 8.82 8.92 6.38
N GLU A 174 9.69 9.82 5.95
CA GLU A 174 10.84 10.30 6.74
C GLU A 174 10.51 11.68 7.35
N PRO A 175 9.73 11.74 8.46
CA PRO A 175 9.34 12.99 9.07
C PRO A 175 10.57 13.73 9.63
N LYS A 176 10.56 15.07 9.53
CA LYS A 176 11.58 15.91 10.20
C LYS A 176 11.41 15.85 11.71
N ASN A 177 12.44 16.16 12.49
CA ASN A 177 12.39 16.14 13.96
C ASN A 177 11.17 16.87 14.54
N THR A 178 10.80 18.04 14.01
CA THR A 178 9.61 18.77 14.46
C THR A 178 8.31 18.02 14.18
N GLU A 179 8.24 17.30 13.06
CA GLU A 179 7.08 16.50 12.68
C GLU A 179 7.00 15.23 13.53
N GLN A 180 8.14 14.57 13.79
CA GLN A 180 8.23 13.42 14.71
C GLN A 180 7.69 13.78 16.10
N ILE A 181 8.12 14.90 16.67
CA ILE A 181 7.64 15.40 17.97
C ILE A 181 6.13 15.64 17.95
N MET A 182 5.64 16.34 16.92
CA MET A 182 4.21 16.63 16.79
C MET A 182 3.38 15.35 16.62
N LEU A 183 3.86 14.37 15.83
CA LEU A 183 3.17 13.09 15.63
C LEU A 183 3.04 12.32 16.93
N VAL A 184 4.09 12.24 17.76
CA VAL A 184 4.00 11.58 19.07
C VAL A 184 2.98 12.29 19.96
N ILE A 185 3.03 13.62 20.07
CA ILE A 185 2.06 14.38 20.87
C ILE A 185 0.62 14.14 20.37
N PHE A 186 0.41 14.19 19.05
CA PHE A 186 -0.89 13.92 18.45
C PHE A 186 -1.38 12.50 18.76
N GLY A 187 -0.49 11.52 18.69
CA GLY A 187 -0.78 10.14 19.03
C GLY A 187 -1.28 9.96 20.46
N TYR A 188 -0.69 10.66 21.43
CA TYR A 188 -1.18 10.69 22.80
C TYR A 188 -2.58 11.31 22.91
N GLN A 189 -2.83 12.42 22.21
CA GLN A 189 -4.14 13.07 22.23
C GLN A 189 -5.24 12.16 21.67
N VAL A 190 -4.96 11.44 20.58
CA VAL A 190 -5.94 10.57 19.92
C VAL A 190 -6.13 9.23 20.64
N THR A 191 -5.04 8.57 21.04
CA THR A 191 -5.11 7.20 21.58
C THR A 191 -5.29 7.16 23.10
N ARG A 192 -4.88 8.21 23.82
CA ARG A 192 -4.90 8.28 25.28
C ARG A 192 -5.71 9.44 25.85
N ALA A 193 -6.27 10.31 25.00
CA ALA A 193 -7.04 11.50 25.40
C ALA A 193 -6.31 12.44 26.38
N ARG A 194 -4.97 12.47 26.33
CA ARG A 194 -4.13 13.33 27.17
C ARG A 194 -2.86 13.77 26.44
N THR A 195 -2.07 14.62 27.07
CA THR A 195 -0.72 14.99 26.59
C THR A 195 0.33 14.09 27.24
N PRO A 196 1.48 13.84 26.57
CA PRO A 196 2.58 13.11 27.17
C PRO A 196 3.32 13.95 28.22
N LEU A 197 3.98 13.27 29.16
CA LEU A 197 5.06 13.83 29.96
C LEU A 197 6.36 13.95 29.15
N ASP A 198 7.35 14.70 29.63
CA ASP A 198 8.62 14.90 28.93
C ASP A 198 9.38 13.58 28.73
N ASP A 199 9.39 12.69 29.72
CA ASP A 199 10.06 11.39 29.63
C ASP A 199 9.29 10.40 28.73
N GLU A 200 7.96 10.47 28.73
CA GLU A 200 7.07 9.71 27.85
C GLU A 200 7.23 10.08 26.37
N LEU A 201 7.38 11.39 26.08
CA LEU A 201 7.67 11.89 24.75
C LEU A 201 8.97 11.29 24.21
N ARG A 202 10.05 11.31 25.02
CA ARG A 202 11.37 10.77 24.63
C ARG A 202 11.32 9.28 24.36
N GLN A 203 10.69 8.52 25.25
CA GLN A 203 10.58 7.07 25.10
C GLN A 203 9.73 6.70 23.88
N SER A 204 8.64 7.42 23.62
CA SER A 204 7.79 7.19 22.46
C SER A 204 8.48 7.54 21.15
N LEU A 205 9.30 8.61 21.12
CA LEU A 205 10.17 8.92 19.97
C LEU A 205 11.14 7.75 19.69
N MET A 206 11.85 7.29 20.72
CA MET A 206 12.80 6.18 20.60
C MET A 206 12.11 4.87 20.18
N LEU A 207 10.96 4.56 20.77
CA LEU A 207 10.13 3.39 20.45
C LEU A 207 9.65 3.40 19.00
N SER A 208 9.47 4.59 18.43
CA SER A 208 9.06 4.79 17.02
C SER A 208 10.24 4.85 16.06
N GLY A 209 11.46 4.58 16.52
CA GLY A 209 12.69 4.65 15.71
C GLY A 209 13.18 6.08 15.43
N PHE A 210 12.63 7.09 16.11
CA PHE A 210 13.04 8.49 15.94
C PHE A 210 14.16 8.84 16.92
N SER A 211 15.40 8.92 16.42
CA SER A 211 16.57 9.31 17.22
C SER A 211 16.77 10.83 17.19
N ILE A 212 16.32 11.52 18.24
CA ILE A 212 16.50 12.96 18.42
C ILE A 212 17.39 13.20 19.65
N PRO A 213 18.59 13.80 19.50
CA PRO A 213 19.43 14.17 20.65
C PRO A 213 18.73 15.15 21.59
N GLU A 214 19.01 15.06 22.90
CA GLU A 214 18.30 15.83 23.94
C GLU A 214 18.35 17.34 23.73
N ASN A 215 19.53 17.87 23.42
CA ASN A 215 19.72 19.28 23.12
C ASN A 215 18.92 19.73 21.89
N VAL A 216 18.78 18.86 20.88
CA VAL A 216 17.97 19.11 19.69
C VAL A 216 16.49 19.04 20.02
N LEU A 217 16.05 18.08 20.84
CA LEU A 217 14.66 17.95 21.27
C LEU A 217 14.19 19.22 22.01
N ALA A 218 14.97 19.68 22.99
CA ALA A 218 14.68 20.91 23.73
C ALA A 218 14.59 22.14 22.80
N ALA A 219 15.53 22.28 21.86
CA ALA A 219 15.53 23.36 20.88
C ALA A 219 14.29 23.31 19.97
N ARG A 220 13.90 22.12 19.47
CA ARG A 220 12.71 21.96 18.61
C ARG A 220 11.41 22.16 19.36
N LEU A 221 11.32 21.77 20.63
CA LEU A 221 10.16 22.09 21.47
C LEU A 221 10.02 23.60 21.69
N SER A 222 11.13 24.30 21.95
CA SER A 222 11.14 25.76 22.03
C SER A 222 10.66 26.41 20.72
N GLU A 223 11.18 25.94 19.58
CA GLU A 223 10.75 26.39 18.24
C GLU A 223 9.25 26.15 18.00
N LEU A 224 8.74 24.95 18.29
CA LEU A 224 7.33 24.61 18.11
C LEU A 224 6.40 25.46 18.98
N ARG A 225 6.83 25.79 20.21
CA ARG A 225 6.12 26.71 21.11
C ARG A 225 6.16 28.15 20.58
N GLY A 226 7.33 28.62 20.15
CA GLY A 226 7.51 29.95 19.56
C GLY A 226 6.65 30.16 18.31
N ASN A 227 6.50 29.12 17.49
CA ASN A 227 5.69 29.13 16.27
C ASN A 227 4.18 28.88 16.51
N GLY A 228 3.77 28.64 17.76
CA GLY A 228 2.37 28.39 18.13
C GLY A 228 1.83 27.04 17.65
N HIS A 229 2.69 26.06 17.40
CA HIS A 229 2.28 24.69 17.08
C HIS A 229 1.95 23.88 18.34
N ILE A 230 2.60 24.20 19.46
CA ILE A 230 2.41 23.58 20.77
C ILE A 230 2.06 24.65 21.82
N GLU A 231 1.25 24.30 22.81
CA GLU A 231 0.94 25.11 24.00
C GLU A 231 2.21 25.52 24.78
N ARG A 232 2.19 26.70 25.41
CA ARG A 232 3.29 27.10 26.30
C ARG A 232 3.12 26.36 27.63
N GLY A 233 4.16 25.68 28.10
CA GLY A 233 4.13 24.94 29.36
C GLY A 233 3.56 23.53 29.28
N GLU A 234 2.86 23.17 28.19
CA GLU A 234 2.27 21.83 28.02
C GLU A 234 2.69 21.21 26.68
N LEU A 235 2.81 19.88 26.63
CA LEU A 235 3.01 19.12 25.39
C LEU A 235 1.67 18.88 24.68
N ARG A 236 0.94 19.95 24.39
CA ARG A 236 -0.36 19.90 23.70
C ARG A 236 -0.26 20.54 22.32
N LEU A 237 -0.72 19.87 21.26
CA LEU A 237 -0.83 20.51 19.96
C LEU A 237 -1.92 21.56 19.95
N LYS A 238 -1.63 22.67 19.28
CA LYS A 238 -2.61 23.71 18.91
C LYS A 238 -3.18 23.40 17.54
N GLY A 239 -4.31 24.03 17.21
CA GLY A 239 -4.95 23.89 15.89
C GLY A 239 -4.00 24.16 14.71
N LYS A 240 -3.02 25.07 14.87
CA LYS A 240 -1.97 25.31 13.86
C LYS A 240 -1.02 24.12 13.71
N GLY A 241 -0.66 23.46 14.81
CA GLY A 241 0.15 22.23 14.80
C GLY A 241 -0.60 21.05 14.16
N GLU A 242 -1.85 20.84 14.56
CA GLU A 242 -2.72 19.81 13.97
C GLU A 242 -2.93 20.04 12.47
N SER A 243 -3.24 21.27 12.07
CA SER A 243 -3.40 21.63 10.66
C SER A 243 -2.14 21.37 9.85
N LYS A 244 -0.95 21.58 10.43
CA LYS A 244 0.33 21.30 9.78
C LYS A 244 0.54 19.80 9.60
N LEU A 245 0.23 18.98 10.61
CA LEU A 245 0.27 17.52 10.48
C LEU A 245 -0.72 17.04 9.43
N ARG A 246 -1.99 17.45 9.52
CA ARG A 246 -3.05 17.04 8.60
C ARG A 246 -2.84 17.50 7.15
N LYS A 247 -1.94 18.44 6.88
CA LYS A 247 -1.55 18.80 5.50
C LYS A 247 -0.61 17.76 4.88
N LYS A 248 0.22 17.10 5.68
CA LYS A 248 1.27 16.19 5.22
C LYS A 248 0.98 14.72 5.50
N PHE A 249 0.29 14.42 6.59
CA PHE A 249 0.06 13.08 7.10
C PHE A 249 -1.43 12.77 7.17
N LEU A 250 -1.78 11.51 6.92
CA LEU A 250 -3.09 10.94 7.14
C LEU A 250 -3.10 10.39 8.56
N VAL A 251 -3.51 11.26 9.50
CA VAL A 251 -3.52 11.07 10.96
C VAL A 251 -4.93 11.16 11.53
#